data_AF-A0A7J8KDX6-F1
#
_entry.id   AF-A0A7J8KDX6-F1
#
_cell.length_a   1.000
_cell.length_b   1.000
_cell.length_c   1.000
_cell.angle_alpha   90.00
_cell.angle_beta   90.00
_cell.angle_gamma   90.00
#
_symmetry.space_group_name_H-M   'P 1'
#
loop_
_entity.id
_entity.type
_entity.pdbx_description
1 polymer ?
#
loop_
_entity_poly.entity_id
_entity_poly.type
_entity_poly.pdbx_seq_one_letter_code
_entity_poly.pdbx_strand_id
1 'polypeptide(L)'
;MSQMILRTKGPDRLPAGHEMVLYISMSDSDKVGVFYVENPFFGQRYIHILGRQKLYHVVKYTGGSAELLFFVEGLRFPDEGFSGLVSIHVSLLEYMAEHIPLTPIFTDTVMFRIAPWIMTPNILPPLSVYVCCMKDNYLFLKEVKNLVEKTNCELKVCFQYINRGDRWIQDEIEFGYIEAPHKGFPVVLDSPRDGNLKEFPVKQLLGPDFGYVNREPLFEPVTSLDSFGNLEVSPPVTVNGKTYPLGRILIGSSFPLSGGRRMTKVVQDFLQAQQVQAPVELYSDWLTVGHVDEFMTFIPIPGTKQFRMLMASTSACYKLFREKQKEGHGEAIMFKGLGGMSNKRITINKILSNESLVQENQYFQRCLDWNRDILKKELGLTEQDIIDLPALFKMDEDRQARAYFPNMVNMIVLDKDLGIPKPFGPQVEEVCCLETHVRSLLEPLGLCCTFIDDISAYHKFLGEVHCGTNVRRKPFTFKWWHMVP
;
A
#
# COMPACT_ATOMS: atom_id res chain seq x y z
N MET A 1 11.13 14.70 15.53
CA MET A 1 10.69 14.57 16.95
C MET A 1 9.80 15.75 17.27
N SER A 2 8.74 15.52 18.03
CA SER A 2 7.84 16.58 18.50
C SER A 2 8.48 17.34 19.66
N GLN A 3 8.31 18.66 19.70
CA GLN A 3 8.78 19.45 20.84
C GLN A 3 7.79 19.36 22.01
N MET A 4 8.31 19.26 23.23
CA MET A 4 7.58 19.40 24.48
C MET A 4 8.33 20.39 25.36
N ILE A 5 7.63 21.39 25.91
CA ILE A 5 8.27 22.46 26.68
C ILE A 5 7.68 22.48 28.09
N LEU A 6 8.53 22.29 29.09
CA LEU A 6 8.15 22.54 30.49
C LEU A 6 8.45 23.99 30.81
N ARG A 7 7.40 24.76 31.11
CA ARG A 7 7.50 26.17 31.50
C ARG A 7 7.32 26.29 32.99
N THR A 8 8.28 26.91 33.68
CA THR A 8 8.21 27.15 35.12
C THR A 8 8.33 28.64 35.40
N LYS A 9 7.62 29.09 36.43
CA LYS A 9 7.74 30.45 36.96
C LYS A 9 7.67 30.40 38.48
N GLY A 10 8.73 30.84 39.15
CA GLY A 10 8.80 30.75 40.61
C GLY A 10 10.02 31.43 41.24
N PRO A 11 10.22 31.23 42.56
CA PRO A 11 11.36 31.77 43.30
C PRO A 11 12.70 31.20 42.81
N ASP A 12 13.84 31.75 43.24
CA ASP A 12 15.18 31.31 42.80
C ASP A 12 15.46 29.82 43.05
N ARG A 13 14.82 29.23 44.06
CA ARG A 13 14.93 27.82 44.42
C ARG A 13 13.58 27.29 44.90
N LEU A 14 13.33 26.00 44.69
CA LEU A 14 12.19 25.33 45.33
C LEU A 14 12.38 25.34 46.86
N PRO A 15 11.28 25.38 47.64
CA PRO A 15 11.35 25.12 49.08
C PRO A 15 12.04 23.78 49.37
N ALA A 16 12.64 23.66 50.57
CA ALA A 16 13.25 22.40 50.98
C ALA A 16 12.23 21.25 50.91
N GLY A 17 12.70 20.07 50.54
CA GLY A 17 11.87 18.88 50.39
C GLY A 17 11.01 18.83 49.12
N HIS A 18 11.19 19.75 48.17
CA HIS A 18 10.42 19.74 46.92
C HIS A 18 11.27 19.43 45.69
N GLU A 19 10.76 18.58 44.79
CA GLU A 19 11.39 18.30 43.50
C GLU A 19 10.36 18.13 42.38
N MET A 20 10.78 18.40 41.13
CA MET A 20 9.95 18.15 39.96
C MET A 20 10.44 16.90 39.25
N VAL A 21 9.51 16.01 38.88
CA VAL A 21 9.82 14.75 38.21
C VAL A 21 8.98 14.62 36.95
N LEU A 22 9.65 14.42 35.81
CA LEU A 22 9.01 13.98 34.58
C LEU A 22 8.94 12.45 34.58
N TYR A 23 7.82 11.86 34.16
CA TYR A 23 7.69 10.41 34.10
C TYR A 23 6.69 9.92 33.04
N ILE A 24 6.82 8.63 32.71
CA ILE A 24 5.92 7.87 31.84
C ILE A 24 5.49 6.58 32.53
N SER A 25 4.39 6.00 32.07
CA SER A 25 3.94 4.68 32.54
C SER A 25 4.87 3.57 32.05
N MET A 26 4.89 2.44 32.77
CA MET A 26 5.61 1.25 32.30
C MET A 26 5.06 0.75 30.96
N SER A 27 3.75 0.87 30.72
CA SER A 27 3.09 0.46 29.47
C SER A 27 3.51 1.29 28.26
N ASP A 28 3.88 2.57 28.46
CA ASP A 28 4.31 3.47 27.39
C ASP A 28 5.84 3.46 27.19
N SER A 29 6.59 2.86 28.11
CA SER A 29 8.06 2.89 28.11
C SER A 29 8.72 2.27 26.88
N ASP A 30 8.06 1.34 26.19
CA ASP A 30 8.51 0.75 24.94
C ASP A 30 7.99 1.48 23.69
N LYS A 31 7.16 2.52 23.85
CA LYS A 31 6.44 3.23 22.79
C LYS A 31 6.90 4.67 22.57
N VAL A 32 7.57 5.27 23.55
CA VAL A 32 8.04 6.67 23.50
C VAL A 32 9.47 6.80 24.00
N GLY A 33 10.23 7.70 23.38
CA GLY A 33 11.53 8.18 23.85
C GLY A 33 11.49 9.70 24.04
N VAL A 34 12.07 10.21 25.13
CA VAL A 34 12.16 11.65 25.41
C VAL A 34 13.60 12.05 25.62
N PHE A 35 14.02 13.09 24.90
CA PHE A 35 15.36 13.63 24.92
C PHE A 35 15.36 15.07 25.43
N TYR A 36 16.33 15.38 26.27
CA TYR A 36 16.63 16.74 26.70
C TYR A 36 17.89 17.24 25.99
N VAL A 37 17.91 18.52 25.60
CA VAL A 37 19.04 19.13 24.92
C VAL A 37 19.81 20.02 25.89
N GLU A 38 21.06 19.67 26.13
CA GLU A 38 22.02 20.51 26.83
C GLU A 38 22.99 21.14 25.84
N ASN A 39 23.44 22.36 26.14
CA ASN A 39 24.49 23.04 25.37
C ASN A 39 25.76 23.19 26.22
N PRO A 40 26.48 22.10 26.54
CA PRO A 40 27.75 22.19 27.25
C PRO A 40 28.85 22.82 26.36
N PHE A 41 29.97 23.17 26.99
CA PHE A 41 31.07 23.92 26.37
C PHE A 41 31.62 23.29 25.07
N PHE A 42 31.58 21.97 24.93
CA PHE A 42 32.12 21.23 23.78
C PHE A 42 31.09 20.93 22.67
N GLY A 43 29.87 21.46 22.76
CA GLY A 43 28.84 21.31 21.74
C GLY A 43 27.52 20.74 22.28
N GLN A 44 26.49 20.78 21.44
CA GLN A 44 25.13 20.35 21.80
C GLN A 44 25.08 18.85 22.12
N ARG A 45 24.43 18.48 23.24
CA ARG A 45 24.28 17.10 23.71
C ARG A 45 22.80 16.74 23.86
N TYR A 46 22.40 15.61 23.30
CA TYR A 46 21.06 15.03 23.44
C TYR A 46 21.09 13.93 24.50
N ILE A 47 20.30 14.05 25.55
CA ILE A 47 20.26 13.13 26.68
C ILE A 47 18.91 12.40 26.67
N HIS A 48 18.92 11.09 26.50
CA HIS A 48 17.72 10.26 26.64
C HIS A 48 17.30 10.16 28.12
N ILE A 49 16.19 10.79 28.47
CA ILE A 49 15.72 10.93 29.87
C ILE A 49 14.54 10.03 30.22
N LEU A 50 13.65 9.71 29.27
CA LEU A 50 12.52 8.80 29.47
C LEU A 50 12.40 7.84 28.28
N GLY A 51 12.01 6.61 28.53
CA GLY A 51 11.78 5.57 27.53
C GLY A 51 12.09 4.19 28.09
N ARG A 52 12.59 3.28 27.24
CA ARG A 52 12.93 1.92 27.69
C ARG A 52 13.90 1.98 28.88
N GLN A 53 13.53 1.32 29.97
CA GLN A 53 14.30 1.27 31.24
C GLN A 53 14.42 2.60 32.00
N LYS A 54 13.81 3.70 31.53
CA LYS A 54 13.82 5.01 32.19
C LYS A 54 12.41 5.55 32.33
N LEU A 55 11.78 5.28 33.47
CA LEU A 55 10.39 5.66 33.71
C LEU A 55 10.25 7.08 34.23
N TYR A 56 11.29 7.64 34.86
CA TYR A 56 11.25 8.99 35.42
C TYR A 56 12.60 9.70 35.32
N HIS A 57 12.55 11.03 35.39
CA HIS A 57 13.71 11.91 35.40
C HIS A 57 13.46 13.11 36.32
N VAL A 58 14.34 13.29 37.31
CA VAL A 58 14.28 14.47 38.19
C VAL A 58 14.74 15.69 37.40
N VAL A 59 13.89 16.70 37.32
CA VAL A 59 14.11 17.92 36.56
C VAL A 59 14.91 18.92 37.39
N LYS A 60 15.96 19.49 36.79
CA LYS A 60 16.73 20.57 37.42
C LYS A 60 15.95 21.89 37.34
N TYR A 61 15.41 22.34 38.48
CA TYR A 61 14.79 23.66 38.61
C TYR A 61 15.83 24.79 38.58
N THR A 62 15.56 25.86 37.84
CA THR A 62 16.50 26.99 37.64
C THR A 62 16.06 28.31 38.23
N GLY A 63 14.84 28.40 38.77
CA GLY A 63 14.29 29.66 39.30
C GLY A 63 13.85 30.65 38.22
N GLY A 64 13.17 31.73 38.66
CA GLY A 64 12.68 32.77 37.77
C GLY A 64 11.64 32.26 36.77
N SER A 65 11.62 32.83 35.56
CA SER A 65 10.85 32.29 34.43
C SER A 65 11.79 31.48 33.53
N ALA A 66 11.52 30.18 33.39
CA ALA A 66 12.38 29.26 32.66
C ALA A 66 11.59 28.34 31.74
N GLU A 67 12.23 27.92 30.65
CA GLU A 67 11.70 26.93 29.71
C GLU A 67 12.72 25.82 29.52
N LEU A 68 12.29 24.57 29.67
CA LEU A 68 13.09 23.39 29.36
C LEU A 68 12.50 22.71 28.12
N LEU A 69 13.31 22.62 27.07
CA LEU A 69 12.92 22.03 25.79
C LEU A 69 13.28 20.55 25.74
N PHE A 70 12.28 19.73 25.44
CA PHE A 70 12.39 18.29 25.22
C PHE A 70 11.97 17.92 23.79
N PHE A 71 12.53 16.83 23.29
CA PHE A 71 12.20 16.25 21.99
C PHE A 71 11.66 14.83 22.20
N VAL A 72 10.49 14.56 21.64
CA VAL A 72 9.74 13.31 21.83
C VAL A 72 9.68 12.53 20.52
N GLU A 73 9.97 11.23 20.57
CA GLU A 73 9.84 10.29 19.45
C GLU A 73 8.87 9.14 19.79
N GLY A 74 8.13 8.67 18.79
CA GLY A 74 7.34 7.45 18.87
C GLY A 74 8.16 6.26 18.38
N LEU A 75 8.11 5.14 19.11
CA LEU A 75 8.93 3.95 18.85
C LEU A 75 8.13 2.78 18.25
N ARG A 76 6.80 2.87 18.27
CA ARG A 76 5.88 1.82 17.80
C ARG A 76 4.68 2.47 17.13
N PHE A 77 4.26 1.96 15.97
CA PHE A 77 3.00 2.37 15.34
C PHE A 77 1.79 1.88 16.15
N PRO A 78 0.59 2.49 15.98
CA PRO A 78 -0.66 1.88 16.43
C PRO A 78 -0.75 0.43 15.96
N ASP A 79 -1.25 -0.46 16.82
CA ASP A 79 -1.26 -1.90 16.58
C ASP A 79 -2.30 -2.61 17.47
N GLU A 80 -2.45 -3.94 17.32
CA GLU A 80 -3.20 -4.75 18.27
C GLU A 80 -2.66 -4.51 19.70
N GLY A 81 -3.57 -4.15 20.62
CA GLY A 81 -3.22 -3.81 22.00
C GLY A 81 -2.56 -2.44 22.20
N PHE A 82 -2.43 -1.60 21.17
CA PHE A 82 -1.90 -0.24 21.31
C PHE A 82 -2.62 0.77 20.43
N SER A 83 -3.38 1.68 21.07
CA SER A 83 -4.23 2.69 20.41
C SER A 83 -3.48 3.83 19.72
N GLY A 84 -2.14 3.88 19.85
CA GLY A 84 -1.32 5.02 19.41
C GLY A 84 -1.23 6.17 20.42
N LEU A 85 -1.94 6.12 21.55
CA LEU A 85 -1.89 7.16 22.58
C LEU A 85 -0.80 6.89 23.61
N VAL A 86 0.00 7.91 23.92
CA VAL A 86 1.01 7.87 25.00
C VAL A 86 0.89 9.12 25.87
N SER A 87 1.18 8.97 27.16
CA SER A 87 1.07 10.05 28.15
C SER A 87 2.44 10.41 28.71
N ILE A 88 2.74 11.70 28.84
CA ILE A 88 3.92 12.17 29.56
C ILE A 88 3.44 13.10 30.68
N HIS A 89 3.95 12.87 31.88
CA HIS A 89 3.53 13.54 33.09
C HIS A 89 4.68 14.35 33.69
N VAL A 90 4.35 15.47 34.31
CA VAL A 90 5.25 16.17 35.23
C VAL A 90 4.55 16.30 36.58
N SER A 91 5.23 15.92 37.65
CA SER A 91 4.73 16.10 39.01
C SER A 91 5.68 16.94 39.85
N LEU A 92 5.12 17.84 40.64
CA LEU A 92 5.80 18.44 41.79
C LEU A 92 5.59 17.51 42.98
N LEU A 93 6.69 17.08 43.58
CA LEU A 93 6.73 16.11 44.66
C LEU A 93 7.21 16.76 45.95
N GLU A 94 6.60 16.38 47.06
CA GLU A 94 6.97 16.79 48.41
C GLU A 94 7.53 15.61 49.22
N TYR A 95 8.69 15.82 49.83
CA TYR A 95 9.33 14.89 50.74
C TYR A 95 8.73 15.02 52.13
N MET A 96 8.31 13.89 52.70
CA MET A 96 7.69 13.84 54.02
C MET A 96 8.69 13.40 55.09
N ALA A 97 9.24 12.18 54.95
CA ALA A 97 10.22 11.59 55.84
C ALA A 97 10.94 10.42 55.16
N GLU A 98 12.00 9.92 55.80
CA GLU A 98 12.70 8.72 55.36
C GLU A 98 11.74 7.52 55.34
N HIS A 99 11.84 6.67 54.31
CA HIS A 99 10.96 5.54 54.04
C HIS A 99 9.49 5.86 53.69
N ILE A 100 9.10 7.14 53.62
CA ILE A 100 7.80 7.55 53.09
C ILE A 100 7.98 7.96 51.61
N PRO A 101 7.17 7.43 50.68
CA PRO A 101 7.25 7.85 49.29
C PRO A 101 6.96 9.35 49.15
N LEU A 102 7.64 9.98 48.21
CA LEU A 102 7.38 11.36 47.82
C LEU A 102 5.90 11.53 47.45
N THR A 103 5.26 12.57 48.01
CA THR A 103 3.84 12.82 47.78
C THR A 103 3.67 13.74 46.56
N PRO A 104 2.92 13.34 45.52
CA PRO A 104 2.62 14.25 44.42
C PRO A 104 1.63 15.32 44.88
N ILE A 105 2.08 16.58 44.88
CA ILE A 105 1.25 17.74 45.29
C ILE A 105 0.64 18.47 44.08
N PHE A 106 1.21 18.30 42.89
CA PHE A 106 0.65 18.78 41.63
C PHE A 106 1.11 17.86 40.49
N THR A 107 0.23 17.61 39.52
CA THR A 107 0.54 16.85 38.32
C THR A 107 -0.09 17.52 37.11
N ASP A 108 0.70 17.68 36.04
CA ASP A 108 0.22 18.06 34.71
C ASP A 108 0.57 16.95 33.70
N THR A 109 -0.26 16.79 32.67
CA THR A 109 -0.16 15.68 31.71
C THR A 109 -0.41 16.16 30.30
N VAL A 110 0.47 15.75 29.38
CA VAL A 110 0.27 15.90 27.94
C VAL A 110 0.09 14.54 27.29
N MET A 111 -0.76 14.49 26.27
CA MET A 111 -1.03 13.30 25.48
C MET A 111 -0.48 13.48 24.07
N PHE A 112 0.19 12.46 23.55
CA PHE A 112 0.55 12.36 22.15
C PHE A 112 -0.22 11.23 21.49
N ARG A 113 -0.56 11.44 20.21
CA ARG A 113 -1.00 10.37 19.32
C ARG A 113 0.12 10.11 18.32
N ILE A 114 0.62 8.88 18.28
CA ILE A 114 1.55 8.42 17.24
C ILE A 114 0.83 8.43 15.90
N ALA A 115 1.47 9.03 14.88
CA ALA A 115 0.91 9.11 13.55
C ALA A 115 0.74 7.70 12.96
N PRO A 116 -0.42 7.41 12.33
CA PRO A 116 -0.63 6.14 11.65
C PRO A 116 0.23 6.06 10.39
N TRP A 117 0.47 4.84 9.90
CA TRP A 117 0.96 4.59 8.55
C TRP A 117 -0.19 4.70 7.55
N ILE A 118 0.05 5.39 6.42
CA ILE A 118 -1.00 5.73 5.45
C ILE A 118 -0.54 5.39 4.03
N MET A 119 -1.33 4.60 3.30
CA MET A 119 -1.11 4.23 1.90
C MET A 119 -1.51 5.32 0.91
N THR A 120 -0.99 5.22 -0.32
CA THR A 120 -1.30 6.17 -1.41
C THR A 120 -1.98 5.48 -2.60
N PRO A 121 -3.24 5.83 -2.95
CA PRO A 121 -3.93 5.23 -4.10
C PRO A 121 -3.35 5.70 -5.44
N ASN A 122 -3.67 4.94 -6.49
CA ASN A 122 -3.22 5.18 -7.86
C ASN A 122 -3.60 6.55 -8.46
N ILE A 123 -4.57 7.26 -7.85
CA ILE A 123 -4.96 8.61 -8.24
C ILE A 123 -4.01 9.71 -7.74
N LEU A 124 -3.11 9.40 -6.79
CA LEU A 124 -2.17 10.38 -6.27
C LEU A 124 -0.97 10.54 -7.23
N PRO A 125 -0.44 11.78 -7.39
CA PRO A 125 0.63 12.04 -8.32
C PRO A 125 1.84 11.15 -8.06
N PRO A 126 2.34 10.42 -9.06
CA PRO A 126 3.52 9.58 -8.93
C PRO A 126 4.79 10.43 -8.75
N LEU A 127 5.76 9.90 -8.02
CA LEU A 127 7.07 10.52 -7.77
C LEU A 127 8.21 9.67 -8.30
N SER A 128 8.17 8.37 -8.01
CA SER A 128 9.25 7.45 -8.36
C SER A 128 8.67 6.09 -8.69
N VAL A 129 9.17 5.47 -9.76
CA VAL A 129 8.79 4.13 -10.21
C VAL A 129 9.94 3.18 -9.93
N TYR A 130 9.66 2.08 -9.24
CA TYR A 130 10.60 1.04 -8.90
C TYR A 130 10.38 -0.18 -9.79
N VAL A 131 11.47 -0.77 -10.29
CA VAL A 131 11.41 -1.96 -11.15
C VAL A 131 12.66 -2.82 -10.95
N CYS A 132 12.50 -4.14 -11.00
CA CYS A 132 13.62 -5.08 -10.94
C CYS A 132 14.23 -5.32 -12.33
N CYS A 133 15.55 -5.26 -12.44
CA CYS A 133 16.28 -5.69 -13.62
C CYS A 133 16.59 -7.19 -13.56
N MET A 134 16.21 -7.90 -14.63
CA MET A 134 16.34 -9.35 -14.78
C MET A 134 17.15 -9.67 -16.04
N LYS A 135 17.61 -10.92 -16.18
CA LYS A 135 18.41 -11.33 -17.35
C LYS A 135 17.59 -11.33 -18.65
N ASP A 136 16.28 -11.48 -18.52
CA ASP A 136 15.31 -11.75 -19.58
C ASP A 136 14.30 -10.61 -19.81
N ASN A 137 14.39 -9.47 -19.10
CA ASN A 137 13.37 -8.40 -19.14
C ASN A 137 13.84 -7.08 -19.79
N TYR A 138 14.87 -7.10 -20.64
CA TYR A 138 15.42 -5.89 -21.26
C TYR A 138 14.38 -5.05 -22.02
N LEU A 139 13.51 -5.69 -22.82
CA LEU A 139 12.46 -5.00 -23.58
C LEU A 139 11.45 -4.34 -22.64
N PHE A 140 11.00 -5.07 -21.63
CA PHE A 140 10.11 -4.54 -20.58
C PHE A 140 10.71 -3.30 -19.90
N LEU A 141 11.97 -3.36 -19.45
CA LEU A 141 12.64 -2.22 -18.83
C LEU A 141 12.72 -1.01 -19.77
N LYS A 142 12.96 -1.23 -21.06
CA LYS A 142 12.99 -0.16 -22.07
C LYS A 142 11.61 0.49 -22.23
N GLU A 143 10.54 -0.30 -22.26
CA GLU A 143 9.18 0.21 -22.41
C GLU A 143 8.68 0.91 -21.15
N VAL A 144 8.98 0.38 -19.95
CA VAL A 144 8.74 1.07 -18.68
C VAL A 144 9.52 2.39 -18.62
N LYS A 145 10.79 2.39 -19.06
CA LYS A 145 11.58 3.63 -19.16
C LYS A 145 10.93 4.65 -20.11
N ASN A 146 10.52 4.23 -21.29
CA ASN A 146 9.84 5.11 -22.25
C ASN A 146 8.52 5.67 -21.69
N LEU A 147 7.78 4.88 -20.89
CA LEU A 147 6.59 5.35 -20.20
C LEU A 147 6.94 6.42 -19.16
N VAL A 148 7.92 6.15 -18.30
CA VAL A 148 8.36 7.08 -17.25
C VAL A 148 8.91 8.39 -17.83
N GLU A 149 9.61 8.34 -18.98
CA GLU A 149 10.11 9.53 -19.68
C GLU A 149 9.01 10.48 -20.17
N LYS A 150 7.74 10.03 -20.26
CA LYS A 150 6.58 10.90 -20.54
C LYS A 150 6.11 11.69 -19.32
N THR A 151 6.65 11.37 -18.15
CA THR A 151 6.23 11.90 -16.84
C THR A 151 7.38 12.64 -16.18
N ASN A 152 7.12 13.26 -15.02
CA ASN A 152 8.17 13.87 -14.19
C ASN A 152 8.71 12.90 -13.12
N CYS A 153 8.41 11.60 -13.23
CA CYS A 153 8.82 10.60 -12.27
C CYS A 153 10.27 10.19 -12.44
N GLU A 154 10.91 9.82 -11.34
CA GLU A 154 12.21 9.16 -11.37
C GLU A 154 12.05 7.64 -11.55
N LEU A 155 12.85 7.02 -12.43
CA LEU A 155 12.95 5.56 -12.53
C LEU A 155 14.06 5.04 -11.61
N LYS A 156 13.72 4.16 -10.67
CA LYS A 156 14.63 3.45 -9.76
C LYS A 156 14.70 1.97 -10.16
N VAL A 157 15.87 1.51 -10.56
CA VAL A 157 16.06 0.12 -10.99
C VAL A 157 16.79 -0.69 -9.91
N CYS A 158 16.15 -1.74 -9.41
CA CYS A 158 16.78 -2.71 -8.53
C CYS A 158 17.54 -3.76 -9.35
N PHE A 159 18.86 -3.79 -9.22
CA PHE A 159 19.72 -4.68 -10.00
C PHE A 159 19.86 -6.08 -9.39
N GLN A 160 20.39 -7.01 -10.19
CA GLN A 160 20.46 -8.44 -9.84
C GLN A 160 21.22 -8.78 -8.56
N TYR A 161 22.21 -7.97 -8.18
CA TYR A 161 22.97 -8.19 -6.95
C TYR A 161 22.14 -7.90 -5.68
N ILE A 162 21.04 -7.13 -5.81
CA ILE A 162 20.08 -6.90 -4.72
C ILE A 162 18.89 -7.85 -4.85
N ASN A 163 18.24 -7.90 -6.03
CA ASN A 163 17.00 -8.68 -6.16
C ASN A 163 17.20 -10.20 -6.20
N ARG A 164 18.43 -10.68 -6.44
CA ARG A 164 18.81 -12.11 -6.46
C ARG A 164 17.88 -12.99 -7.31
N GLY A 165 17.37 -12.43 -8.42
CA GLY A 165 16.49 -13.15 -9.35
C GLY A 165 15.00 -13.04 -9.04
N ASP A 166 14.59 -12.20 -8.08
CA ASP A 166 13.19 -11.88 -7.81
C ASP A 166 12.76 -10.61 -8.54
N ARG A 167 11.67 -10.73 -9.28
CA ARG A 167 11.15 -9.69 -10.18
C ARG A 167 9.96 -8.94 -9.60
N TRP A 168 9.44 -9.37 -8.46
CA TRP A 168 8.16 -8.96 -7.91
C TRP A 168 8.33 -7.87 -6.84
N ILE A 169 8.73 -6.68 -7.28
CA ILE A 169 8.95 -5.54 -6.35
C ILE A 169 7.64 -5.03 -5.74
N GLN A 170 6.49 -5.28 -6.38
CA GLN A 170 5.16 -4.99 -5.84
C GLN A 170 4.86 -5.87 -4.61
N ASP A 171 5.33 -7.11 -4.64
CA ASP A 171 4.94 -8.11 -3.64
C ASP A 171 5.67 -7.95 -2.30
N GLU A 172 6.89 -7.42 -2.34
CA GLU A 172 7.74 -7.31 -1.14
C GLU A 172 7.45 -6.05 -0.32
N ILE A 173 7.00 -4.97 -0.95
CA ILE A 173 6.91 -3.66 -0.30
C ILE A 173 5.67 -2.87 -0.67
N GLU A 174 5.21 -2.04 0.25
CA GLU A 174 4.16 -1.06 0.02
C GLU A 174 4.63 0.32 0.47
N PHE A 175 4.50 1.33 -0.40
CA PHE A 175 4.90 2.68 -0.08
C PHE A 175 3.79 3.44 0.63
N GLY A 176 3.99 3.72 1.91
CA GLY A 176 3.16 4.65 2.66
C GLY A 176 3.91 5.89 3.12
N TYR A 177 3.26 6.67 3.98
CA TYR A 177 3.86 7.81 4.64
C TYR A 177 3.34 7.96 6.07
N ILE A 178 4.09 8.73 6.86
CA ILE A 178 3.61 9.29 8.12
C ILE A 178 3.67 10.81 8.06
N GLU A 179 2.79 11.46 8.80
CA GLU A 179 2.74 12.92 8.84
C GLU A 179 2.40 13.44 10.23
N ALA A 180 3.10 14.50 10.63
CA ALA A 180 2.82 15.35 11.77
C ALA A 180 2.81 16.81 11.30
N PRO A 181 2.23 17.76 12.07
CA PRO A 181 2.20 19.17 11.67
C PRO A 181 3.57 19.78 11.33
N HIS A 182 4.65 19.28 11.93
CA HIS A 182 6.00 19.80 11.77
C HIS A 182 6.87 19.03 10.77
N LYS A 183 6.50 17.80 10.39
CA LYS A 183 7.28 16.95 9.49
C LYS A 183 6.43 15.77 8.98
N GLY A 184 6.65 15.36 7.75
CA GLY A 184 6.20 14.09 7.20
C GLY A 184 7.27 13.49 6.30
N PHE A 185 7.26 12.16 6.15
CA PHE A 185 8.19 11.43 5.28
C PHE A 185 7.62 10.06 4.89
N PRO A 186 8.04 9.50 3.75
CA PRO A 186 7.62 8.16 3.31
C PRO A 186 8.12 7.08 4.27
N VAL A 187 7.33 6.02 4.42
CA VAL A 187 7.66 4.84 5.22
C VAL A 187 7.28 3.61 4.42
N VAL A 188 8.26 2.75 4.14
CA VAL A 188 7.98 1.46 3.48
C VAL A 188 7.44 0.46 4.51
N LEU A 189 6.31 -0.16 4.19
CA LEU A 189 5.87 -1.38 4.84
C LEU A 189 6.50 -2.56 4.07
N ASP A 190 7.18 -3.43 4.80
CA ASP A 190 7.87 -4.61 4.30
C ASP A 190 7.02 -5.86 4.58
N SER A 191 6.76 -6.64 3.52
CA SER A 191 5.88 -7.80 3.56
C SER A 191 6.56 -8.99 4.23
N PRO A 192 5.82 -9.80 5.01
CA PRO A 192 6.36 -11.07 5.53
C PRO A 192 6.53 -12.14 4.44
N ARG A 193 6.30 -11.81 3.15
CA ARG A 193 6.68 -12.64 2.00
C ARG A 193 8.12 -13.12 2.09
N ASP A 194 9.01 -12.23 2.53
CA ASP A 194 10.39 -12.52 2.95
C ASP A 194 11.20 -13.29 1.89
N GLY A 195 11.01 -12.90 0.61
CA GLY A 195 11.58 -13.56 -0.55
C GLY A 195 13.04 -13.20 -0.80
N ASN A 196 13.47 -13.26 -2.06
CA ASN A 196 14.83 -12.85 -2.42
C ASN A 196 15.02 -11.33 -2.37
N LEU A 197 13.91 -10.57 -2.33
CA LEU A 197 13.89 -9.12 -2.18
C LEU A 197 13.90 -8.63 -0.71
N LYS A 198 13.86 -9.50 0.30
CA LYS A 198 13.79 -9.11 1.73
C LYS A 198 14.82 -8.10 2.22
N GLU A 199 15.98 -8.06 1.58
CA GLU A 199 17.04 -7.11 1.96
C GLU A 199 16.89 -5.75 1.26
N PHE A 200 16.08 -5.66 0.22
CA PHE A 200 15.85 -4.43 -0.55
C PHE A 200 15.32 -3.28 0.31
N PRO A 201 14.29 -3.46 1.17
CA PRO A 201 13.70 -2.35 1.90
C PRO A 201 14.70 -1.78 2.92
N VAL A 202 15.43 -2.65 3.63
CA VAL A 202 16.42 -2.24 4.63
C VAL A 202 17.71 -1.70 4.01
N LYS A 203 18.20 -2.26 2.89
CA LYS A 203 19.48 -1.85 2.30
C LYS A 203 19.39 -0.74 1.26
N GLN A 204 18.24 -0.57 0.61
CA GLN A 204 18.07 0.39 -0.49
C GLN A 204 17.10 1.53 -0.15
N LEU A 205 16.12 1.32 0.74
CA LEU A 205 15.10 2.32 1.05
C LEU A 205 15.29 2.98 2.41
N LEU A 206 15.55 2.22 3.47
CA LEU A 206 15.74 2.78 4.82
C LEU A 206 16.90 3.78 4.83
N GLY A 207 16.61 5.02 5.19
CA GLY A 207 17.58 6.10 5.17
C GLY A 207 17.04 7.43 5.68
N PRO A 208 17.81 8.53 5.51
CA PRO A 208 17.37 9.86 5.88
C PRO A 208 16.02 10.20 5.23
N ASP A 209 15.03 10.54 6.06
CA ASP A 209 13.65 10.84 5.63
C ASP A 209 12.98 9.75 4.80
N PHE A 210 13.33 8.48 5.08
CA PHE A 210 12.66 7.31 4.53
C PHE A 210 12.59 6.21 5.61
N GLY A 211 11.41 6.03 6.20
CA GLY A 211 11.18 5.08 7.29
C GLY A 211 10.95 3.66 6.81
N TYR A 212 10.97 2.72 7.76
CA TYR A 212 10.77 1.29 7.56
C TYR A 212 9.87 0.73 8.66
N VAL A 213 9.00 -0.22 8.30
CA VAL A 213 8.19 -1.00 9.24
C VAL A 213 7.89 -2.38 8.64
N ASN A 214 7.89 -3.43 9.44
CA ASN A 214 7.48 -4.78 9.03
C ASN A 214 6.56 -5.41 10.09
N ARG A 215 5.90 -6.51 9.74
CA ARG A 215 5.09 -7.33 10.67
C ARG A 215 5.33 -8.80 10.40
N GLU A 216 6.08 -9.45 11.30
CA GLU A 216 6.42 -10.86 11.18
C GLU A 216 5.40 -11.75 11.92
N PRO A 217 4.77 -12.71 11.25
CA PRO A 217 3.91 -13.68 11.91
C PRO A 217 4.74 -14.69 12.71
N LEU A 218 4.37 -14.93 13.98
CA LEU A 218 5.12 -15.84 14.86
C LEU A 218 4.71 -17.32 14.69
N PHE A 219 3.42 -17.58 14.48
CA PHE A 219 2.84 -18.93 14.48
C PHE A 219 1.92 -19.20 13.29
N GLU A 220 1.74 -18.22 12.42
CA GLU A 220 0.88 -18.33 11.24
C GLU A 220 1.74 -18.50 9.99
N PRO A 221 1.42 -19.44 9.09
CA PRO A 221 2.17 -19.59 7.85
C PRO A 221 1.90 -18.39 6.92
N VAL A 222 2.96 -17.87 6.32
CA VAL A 222 2.87 -16.88 5.24
C VAL A 222 2.37 -17.57 3.97
N THR A 223 1.43 -16.93 3.28
CA THR A 223 0.86 -17.41 2.02
C THR A 223 1.05 -16.38 0.90
N SER A 224 0.63 -16.72 -0.32
CA SER A 224 0.63 -15.75 -1.43
C SER A 224 -0.18 -14.47 -1.11
N LEU A 225 -1.21 -14.56 -0.27
CA LEU A 225 -2.05 -13.42 0.12
C LEU A 225 -1.36 -12.41 1.04
N ASP A 226 -0.17 -12.71 1.57
CA ASP A 226 0.65 -11.78 2.34
C ASP A 226 1.55 -10.88 1.47
N SER A 227 1.67 -11.20 0.18
CA SER A 227 2.37 -10.36 -0.79
C SER A 227 1.57 -9.08 -1.07
N PHE A 228 2.24 -7.95 -1.25
CA PHE A 228 1.56 -6.65 -1.33
C PHE A 228 0.95 -6.28 -2.69
N GLY A 229 1.05 -7.13 -3.72
CA GLY A 229 0.03 -7.12 -4.80
C GLY A 229 -1.39 -7.38 -4.28
N ASN A 230 -1.52 -8.01 -3.10
CA ASN A 230 -2.78 -8.21 -2.39
C ASN A 230 -3.15 -7.09 -1.40
N LEU A 231 -2.40 -5.97 -1.38
CA LEU A 231 -2.63 -4.83 -0.48
C LEU A 231 -2.75 -3.54 -1.30
N GLU A 232 -3.98 -3.08 -1.49
CA GLU A 232 -4.30 -1.90 -2.30
C GLU A 232 -5.05 -0.86 -1.49
N VAL A 233 -5.28 0.32 -2.06
CA VAL A 233 -6.10 1.36 -1.41
C VAL A 233 -6.95 2.13 -2.41
N SER A 234 -8.21 2.38 -2.04
CA SER A 234 -9.13 3.15 -2.85
C SER A 234 -8.78 4.65 -2.88
N PRO A 235 -9.23 5.39 -3.90
CA PRO A 235 -9.35 6.84 -3.82
C PRO A 235 -10.25 7.29 -2.65
N PRO A 236 -10.22 8.58 -2.25
CA PRO A 236 -11.15 9.15 -1.29
C PRO A 236 -12.60 8.98 -1.72
N VAL A 237 -13.46 8.53 -0.79
CA VAL A 237 -14.86 8.22 -1.06
C VAL A 237 -15.78 8.69 0.07
N THR A 238 -17.08 8.80 -0.20
CA THR A 238 -18.11 9.02 0.81
C THR A 238 -19.17 7.94 0.70
N VAL A 239 -19.44 7.24 1.79
CA VAL A 239 -20.30 6.07 1.83
C VAL A 239 -21.37 6.29 2.88
N ASN A 240 -22.64 6.34 2.47
CA ASN A 240 -23.79 6.54 3.37
C ASN A 240 -23.60 7.73 4.34
N GLY A 241 -23.03 8.83 3.86
CA GLY A 241 -22.75 10.04 4.64
C GLY A 241 -21.43 10.04 5.43
N LYS A 242 -20.72 8.90 5.53
CA LYS A 242 -19.39 8.82 6.14
C LYS A 242 -18.32 9.08 5.09
N THR A 243 -17.47 10.09 5.31
CA THR A 243 -16.37 10.44 4.41
C THR A 243 -15.10 9.69 4.81
N TYR A 244 -14.45 9.06 3.84
CA TYR A 244 -13.13 8.44 3.94
C TYR A 244 -12.13 9.26 3.11
N PRO A 245 -11.60 10.37 3.66
CA PRO A 245 -10.82 11.35 2.90
C PRO A 245 -9.43 10.84 2.45
N LEU A 246 -8.98 9.72 3.00
CA LEU A 246 -7.73 9.04 2.65
C LEU A 246 -7.98 7.72 1.89
N GLY A 247 -9.23 7.48 1.48
CA GLY A 247 -9.65 6.20 0.90
C GLY A 247 -9.80 5.08 1.92
N ARG A 248 -9.97 3.85 1.43
CA ARG A 248 -10.07 2.63 2.22
C ARG A 248 -9.11 1.58 1.68
N ILE A 249 -8.34 0.96 2.57
CA ILE A 249 -7.45 -0.16 2.24
C ILE A 249 -8.30 -1.34 1.75
N LEU A 250 -7.81 -2.06 0.74
CA LEU A 250 -8.43 -3.22 0.11
C LEU A 250 -7.45 -4.38 0.21
N ILE A 251 -7.86 -5.47 0.86
CA ILE A 251 -7.04 -6.68 0.99
C ILE A 251 -7.83 -7.89 0.50
N GLY A 252 -7.19 -8.77 -0.24
CA GLY A 252 -7.83 -10.00 -0.70
C GLY A 252 -7.81 -11.10 0.37
N SER A 253 -8.90 -11.84 0.43
CA SER A 253 -9.17 -12.89 1.41
C SER A 253 -9.93 -14.05 0.75
N SER A 254 -10.28 -15.05 1.54
CA SER A 254 -11.14 -16.17 1.14
C SER A 254 -12.58 -15.95 1.54
N PHE A 255 -13.51 -16.74 1.00
CA PHE A 255 -14.89 -16.69 1.50
C PHE A 255 -14.92 -16.99 3.01
N PRO A 256 -15.79 -16.32 3.79
CA PRO A 256 -15.84 -16.52 5.24
C PRO A 256 -15.98 -17.99 5.68
N LEU A 257 -16.64 -18.81 4.88
CA LEU A 257 -16.93 -20.22 5.16
C LEU A 257 -15.99 -21.22 4.46
N SER A 258 -15.06 -20.77 3.59
CA SER A 258 -14.30 -21.70 2.74
C SER A 258 -13.01 -22.23 3.36
N GLY A 259 -12.61 -21.76 4.54
CA GLY A 259 -11.33 -22.15 5.17
C GLY A 259 -10.11 -21.91 4.29
N GLY A 260 -10.22 -21.01 3.31
CA GLY A 260 -9.21 -20.73 2.29
C GLY A 260 -8.08 -19.83 2.80
N ARG A 261 -7.20 -19.42 1.89
CA ARG A 261 -6.05 -18.56 2.25
C ARG A 261 -6.54 -17.20 2.74
N ARG A 262 -5.76 -16.56 3.62
CA ARG A 262 -5.96 -15.18 4.09
C ARG A 262 -4.61 -14.54 4.35
N MET A 263 -4.55 -13.22 4.26
CA MET A 263 -3.41 -12.45 4.77
C MET A 263 -3.27 -12.73 6.28
N THR A 264 -2.05 -12.83 6.77
CA THR A 264 -1.76 -13.11 8.18
C THR A 264 -2.39 -12.07 9.10
N LYS A 265 -2.89 -12.53 10.25
CA LYS A 265 -3.60 -11.68 11.22
C LYS A 265 -2.73 -10.52 11.70
N VAL A 266 -1.42 -10.71 11.86
CA VAL A 266 -0.50 -9.67 12.32
C VAL A 266 -0.44 -8.46 11.36
N VAL A 267 -0.56 -8.70 10.04
CA VAL A 267 -0.61 -7.63 9.04
C VAL A 267 -2.00 -7.00 9.03
N GLN A 268 -3.06 -7.81 9.06
CA GLN A 268 -4.44 -7.31 9.11
C GLN A 268 -4.68 -6.40 10.32
N ASP A 269 -4.25 -6.81 11.50
CA ASP A 269 -4.40 -6.05 12.74
C ASP A 269 -3.62 -4.75 12.69
N PHE A 270 -2.40 -4.78 12.14
CA PHE A 270 -1.61 -3.57 11.92
C PHE A 270 -2.38 -2.57 11.03
N LEU A 271 -2.89 -3.01 9.88
CA LEU A 271 -3.63 -2.15 8.96
C LEU A 271 -4.93 -1.61 9.59
N GLN A 272 -5.66 -2.45 10.32
CA GLN A 272 -6.87 -2.04 11.04
C GLN A 272 -6.57 -1.01 12.15
N ALA A 273 -5.47 -1.20 12.89
CA ALA A 273 -5.07 -0.31 13.98
C ALA A 273 -4.66 1.09 13.52
N GLN A 274 -4.38 1.29 12.23
CA GLN A 274 -4.11 2.62 11.67
C GLN A 274 -5.36 3.50 11.60
N GLN A 275 -6.56 2.88 11.61
CA GLN A 275 -7.91 3.48 11.62
C GLN A 275 -8.30 4.31 10.39
N VAL A 276 -7.40 5.18 9.92
CA VAL A 276 -7.72 6.29 8.99
C VAL A 276 -7.98 5.85 7.54
N GLN A 277 -7.74 4.58 7.21
CA GLN A 277 -8.09 3.96 5.92
C GLN A 277 -8.90 2.67 6.08
N ALA A 278 -9.55 2.48 7.24
CA ALA A 278 -10.56 1.44 7.54
C ALA A 278 -10.68 0.29 6.51
N PRO A 279 -9.83 -0.75 6.60
CA PRO A 279 -9.70 -1.79 5.58
C PRO A 279 -11.01 -2.51 5.21
N VAL A 280 -11.06 -3.03 3.98
CA VAL A 280 -12.14 -3.86 3.42
C VAL A 280 -11.52 -5.14 2.88
N GLU A 281 -12.06 -6.29 3.29
CA GLU A 281 -11.70 -7.57 2.71
C GLU A 281 -12.48 -7.82 1.40
N LEU A 282 -11.75 -8.21 0.37
CA LEU A 282 -12.23 -8.65 -0.93
C LEU A 282 -12.03 -10.17 -1.07
N TYR A 283 -12.63 -10.77 -2.10
CA TYR A 283 -12.43 -12.18 -2.41
C TYR A 283 -11.43 -12.34 -3.54
N SER A 284 -10.20 -12.72 -3.19
CA SER A 284 -9.12 -12.98 -4.14
C SER A 284 -8.73 -14.45 -4.21
N ASP A 285 -9.12 -15.28 -3.22
CA ASP A 285 -8.70 -16.68 -3.11
C ASP A 285 -9.19 -17.61 -4.26
N TRP A 286 -10.00 -17.08 -5.18
CA TRP A 286 -10.34 -17.76 -6.44
C TRP A 286 -9.22 -17.66 -7.50
N LEU A 287 -8.24 -16.78 -7.33
CA LEU A 287 -7.06 -16.65 -8.19
C LEU A 287 -5.92 -17.53 -7.64
N THR A 288 -5.11 -18.07 -8.55
CA THR A 288 -3.98 -18.93 -8.20
C THR A 288 -2.96 -18.15 -7.35
N VAL A 289 -2.62 -16.93 -7.78
CA VAL A 289 -1.75 -16.02 -7.01
C VAL A 289 -2.53 -15.39 -5.85
N GLY A 290 -3.77 -14.95 -6.10
CA GLY A 290 -4.69 -14.59 -5.02
C GLY A 290 -4.60 -13.13 -4.62
N HIS A 291 -4.26 -12.25 -5.56
CA HIS A 291 -4.05 -10.82 -5.31
C HIS A 291 -5.20 -9.97 -5.85
N VAL A 292 -5.45 -8.82 -5.23
CA VAL A 292 -6.53 -7.91 -5.66
C VAL A 292 -6.16 -7.09 -6.89
N ASP A 293 -4.87 -6.80 -7.09
CA ASP A 293 -4.35 -6.09 -8.27
C ASP A 293 -4.52 -6.90 -9.58
N GLU A 294 -4.81 -8.19 -9.49
CA GLU A 294 -5.13 -9.06 -10.63
C GLU A 294 -6.52 -8.77 -11.20
N PHE A 295 -7.45 -8.19 -10.46
CA PHE A 295 -8.83 -8.03 -10.97
C PHE A 295 -9.39 -6.62 -10.89
N MET A 296 -8.73 -5.72 -10.18
CA MET A 296 -9.16 -4.33 -10.09
C MET A 296 -7.98 -3.36 -10.13
N THR A 297 -8.26 -2.10 -10.49
CA THR A 297 -7.37 -0.96 -10.25
C THR A 297 -8.18 0.33 -10.27
N PHE A 298 -7.55 1.45 -9.90
CA PHE A 298 -8.14 2.77 -9.98
C PHE A 298 -7.33 3.69 -10.88
N ILE A 299 -8.03 4.45 -11.71
CA ILE A 299 -7.44 5.47 -12.59
C ILE A 299 -8.05 6.84 -12.28
N PRO A 300 -7.25 7.92 -12.30
CA PRO A 300 -7.80 9.27 -12.22
C PRO A 300 -8.54 9.62 -13.52
N ILE A 301 -9.49 10.55 -13.44
CA ILE A 301 -9.97 11.26 -14.64
C ILE A 301 -9.17 12.57 -14.75
N PRO A 302 -8.26 12.69 -15.75
CA PRO A 302 -7.43 13.86 -15.95
C PRO A 302 -8.20 15.18 -15.87
N GLY A 303 -7.63 16.16 -15.14
CA GLY A 303 -8.23 17.49 -14.97
C GLY A 303 -9.40 17.54 -13.97
N THR A 304 -9.76 16.43 -13.32
CA THR A 304 -10.82 16.38 -12.31
C THR A 304 -10.32 15.76 -11.00
N LYS A 305 -11.16 15.76 -9.96
CA LYS A 305 -10.95 14.98 -8.72
C LYS A 305 -11.66 13.62 -8.76
N GLN A 306 -12.25 13.25 -9.89
CA GLN A 306 -12.97 12.00 -10.06
C GLN A 306 -12.01 10.88 -10.48
N PHE A 307 -12.48 9.65 -10.33
CA PHE A 307 -11.75 8.44 -10.70
C PHE A 307 -12.70 7.46 -11.38
N ARG A 308 -12.12 6.40 -11.96
CA ARG A 308 -12.84 5.19 -12.35
C ARG A 308 -12.17 3.98 -11.72
N MET A 309 -12.99 3.03 -11.30
CA MET A 309 -12.53 1.69 -10.96
C MET A 309 -12.52 0.86 -12.25
N LEU A 310 -11.40 0.24 -12.55
CA LEU A 310 -11.30 -0.73 -13.63
C LEU A 310 -11.48 -2.11 -13.03
N MET A 311 -12.30 -2.95 -13.64
CA MET A 311 -12.51 -4.33 -13.24
C MET A 311 -12.21 -5.26 -14.41
N ALA A 312 -11.49 -6.35 -14.16
CA ALA A 312 -11.42 -7.46 -15.10
C ALA A 312 -12.82 -8.01 -15.36
N SER A 313 -13.12 -8.34 -16.62
CA SER A 313 -14.44 -8.81 -17.03
C SER A 313 -14.34 -9.87 -18.12
N THR A 314 -14.69 -11.11 -17.76
CA THR A 314 -14.74 -12.22 -18.72
C THR A 314 -15.92 -12.09 -19.66
N SER A 315 -17.05 -11.61 -19.14
CA SER A 315 -18.25 -11.36 -19.94
C SER A 315 -18.02 -10.30 -21.02
N ALA A 316 -17.25 -9.24 -20.73
CA ALA A 316 -16.85 -8.24 -21.72
C ALA A 316 -15.96 -8.86 -22.81
N CYS A 317 -15.00 -9.72 -22.44
CA CYS A 317 -14.15 -10.40 -23.41
C CYS A 317 -14.95 -11.34 -24.34
N TYR A 318 -15.85 -12.15 -23.78
CA TYR A 318 -16.72 -13.03 -24.58
C TYR A 318 -17.66 -12.24 -25.49
N LYS A 319 -18.18 -11.10 -25.02
CA LYS A 319 -19.00 -10.20 -25.85
C LYS A 319 -18.21 -9.69 -27.05
N LEU A 320 -17.03 -9.12 -26.81
CA LEU A 320 -16.14 -8.62 -27.87
C LEU A 320 -15.78 -9.72 -28.88
N PHE A 321 -15.42 -10.91 -28.42
CA PHE A 321 -15.07 -12.03 -29.30
C PHE A 321 -16.26 -12.52 -30.13
N ARG A 322 -17.47 -12.55 -29.57
CA ARG A 322 -18.70 -12.87 -30.32
C ARG A 322 -19.03 -11.80 -31.37
N GLU A 323 -18.81 -10.52 -31.06
CA GLU A 323 -18.96 -9.43 -32.02
C GLU A 323 -17.97 -9.60 -33.19
N LYS A 324 -16.69 -9.82 -32.90
CA LYS A 324 -15.67 -10.08 -33.93
C LYS A 324 -15.92 -11.35 -34.74
N GLN A 325 -16.47 -12.39 -34.13
CA GLN A 325 -16.90 -13.59 -34.86
C GLN A 325 -18.03 -13.26 -35.86
N LYS A 326 -19.05 -12.48 -35.43
CA LYS A 326 -20.17 -12.05 -36.30
C LYS A 326 -19.74 -11.15 -37.44
N GLU A 327 -18.71 -10.34 -37.24
CA GLU A 327 -18.07 -9.51 -38.27
C GLU A 327 -17.25 -10.32 -39.29
N GLY A 328 -17.12 -11.64 -39.11
CA GLY A 328 -16.36 -12.52 -40.01
C GLY A 328 -14.91 -12.78 -39.57
N HIS A 329 -14.49 -12.28 -38.41
CA HIS A 329 -13.13 -12.44 -37.89
C HIS A 329 -12.96 -13.63 -36.95
N GLY A 330 -13.83 -14.64 -37.02
CA GLY A 330 -13.77 -15.83 -36.15
C GLY A 330 -12.45 -16.62 -36.23
N GLU A 331 -11.75 -16.54 -37.36
CA GLU A 331 -10.43 -17.17 -37.57
C GLU A 331 -9.24 -16.30 -37.16
N ALA A 332 -9.47 -15.09 -36.63
CA ALA A 332 -8.40 -14.22 -36.14
C ALA A 332 -7.63 -14.92 -35.01
N ILE A 333 -6.29 -14.89 -35.11
CA ILE A 333 -5.36 -15.65 -34.27
C ILE A 333 -4.84 -14.78 -33.13
N MET A 334 -4.86 -15.32 -31.91
CA MET A 334 -4.18 -14.76 -30.73
C MET A 334 -2.70 -15.14 -30.70
N PHE A 335 -1.90 -14.39 -29.93
CA PHE A 335 -0.48 -14.66 -29.69
C PHE A 335 0.40 -14.63 -30.96
N LYS A 336 -0.03 -13.88 -31.98
CA LYS A 336 0.78 -13.64 -33.20
C LYS A 336 2.11 -13.00 -32.81
N GLY A 337 3.23 -13.58 -33.26
CA GLY A 337 4.58 -13.14 -32.93
C GLY A 337 5.24 -13.87 -31.75
N LEU A 338 4.52 -14.73 -31.04
CA LEU A 338 5.05 -15.48 -29.90
C LEU A 338 5.38 -16.93 -30.30
N GLY A 339 6.63 -17.18 -30.71
CA GLY A 339 7.08 -18.43 -31.35
C GLY A 339 6.67 -19.74 -30.66
N GLY A 340 6.58 -19.78 -29.31
CA GLY A 340 6.14 -20.97 -28.57
C GLY A 340 4.62 -21.21 -28.57
N MET A 341 3.82 -20.18 -28.85
CA MET A 341 2.35 -20.25 -28.89
C MET A 341 1.79 -20.19 -30.33
N SER A 342 2.57 -19.69 -31.28
CA SER A 342 2.22 -19.66 -32.72
C SER A 342 1.75 -21.03 -33.25
N ASN A 343 2.34 -22.13 -32.78
CA ASN A 343 2.00 -23.48 -33.25
C ASN A 343 0.64 -24.00 -32.76
N LYS A 344 0.03 -23.38 -31.74
CA LYS A 344 -1.29 -23.81 -31.20
C LYS A 344 -2.48 -23.25 -31.99
N ARG A 345 -2.24 -22.22 -32.82
CA ARG A 345 -3.25 -21.51 -33.65
C ARG A 345 -4.56 -21.30 -32.88
N ILE A 346 -4.50 -20.52 -31.79
CA ILE A 346 -5.66 -20.20 -30.95
C ILE A 346 -6.46 -19.09 -31.64
N THR A 347 -7.69 -19.40 -32.07
CA THR A 347 -8.58 -18.46 -32.77
C THR A 347 -9.79 -18.09 -31.90
N ILE A 348 -10.48 -17.02 -32.27
CA ILE A 348 -11.76 -16.64 -31.65
C ILE A 348 -12.75 -17.82 -31.67
N ASN A 349 -12.90 -18.48 -32.82
CA ASN A 349 -13.79 -19.65 -32.97
C ASN A 349 -13.44 -20.76 -31.97
N LYS A 350 -12.15 -21.09 -31.78
CA LYS A 350 -11.71 -22.11 -30.82
C LYS A 350 -11.98 -21.73 -29.36
N ILE A 351 -11.87 -20.45 -29.02
CA ILE A 351 -12.17 -19.97 -27.66
C ILE A 351 -13.67 -20.03 -27.39
N LEU A 352 -14.48 -19.55 -28.34
CA LEU A 352 -15.93 -19.50 -28.20
C LEU A 352 -16.59 -20.89 -28.23
N SER A 353 -15.99 -21.88 -28.89
CA SER A 353 -16.50 -23.25 -28.94
C SER A 353 -16.00 -24.15 -27.79
N ASN A 354 -15.09 -23.66 -26.94
CA ASN A 354 -14.61 -24.43 -25.79
C ASN A 354 -15.56 -24.29 -24.60
N GLU A 355 -16.47 -25.26 -24.46
CA GLU A 355 -17.50 -25.26 -23.41
C GLU A 355 -16.91 -25.23 -21.99
N SER A 356 -15.84 -25.97 -21.71
CA SER A 356 -15.17 -25.96 -20.40
C SER A 356 -14.65 -24.57 -20.06
N LEU A 357 -13.97 -23.92 -21.00
CA LEU A 357 -13.42 -22.58 -20.80
C LEU A 357 -14.54 -21.55 -20.56
N VAL A 358 -15.68 -21.70 -21.25
CA VAL A 358 -16.86 -20.86 -21.02
C VAL A 358 -17.42 -21.06 -19.60
N GLN A 359 -17.59 -22.30 -19.14
CA GLN A 359 -18.10 -22.59 -17.80
C GLN A 359 -17.15 -22.06 -16.71
N GLU A 360 -15.85 -22.27 -16.88
CA GLU A 360 -14.82 -21.72 -15.98
C GLU A 360 -14.92 -20.19 -15.89
N ASN A 361 -15.01 -19.49 -17.02
CA ASN A 361 -15.06 -18.03 -17.04
C ASN A 361 -16.41 -17.45 -16.60
N GLN A 362 -17.51 -18.21 -16.72
CA GLN A 362 -18.77 -17.86 -16.09
C GLN A 362 -18.65 -17.91 -14.56
N TYR A 363 -17.98 -18.92 -14.01
CA TYR A 363 -17.67 -18.98 -12.59
C TYR A 363 -16.77 -17.81 -12.16
N PHE A 364 -15.68 -17.54 -12.88
CA PHE A 364 -14.79 -16.42 -12.55
C PHE A 364 -15.50 -15.06 -12.66
N GLN A 365 -16.41 -14.87 -13.61
CA GLN A 365 -17.26 -13.67 -13.65
C GLN A 365 -18.08 -13.52 -12.37
N ARG A 366 -18.61 -14.62 -11.80
CA ARG A 366 -19.35 -14.57 -10.53
C ARG A 366 -18.46 -14.15 -9.36
N CYS A 367 -17.18 -14.56 -9.34
CA CYS A 367 -16.20 -14.12 -8.36
C CYS A 367 -15.94 -12.60 -8.50
N LEU A 368 -15.79 -12.12 -9.74
CA LEU A 368 -15.62 -10.70 -10.06
C LEU A 368 -16.86 -9.88 -9.67
N ASP A 369 -18.05 -10.36 -9.99
CA ASP A 369 -19.33 -9.70 -9.66
C ASP A 369 -19.54 -9.59 -8.16
N TRP A 370 -19.18 -10.62 -7.39
CA TRP A 370 -19.24 -10.58 -5.92
C TRP A 370 -18.36 -9.47 -5.35
N ASN A 371 -17.14 -9.33 -5.86
CA ASN A 371 -16.25 -8.22 -5.50
C ASN A 371 -16.79 -6.86 -5.95
N ARG A 372 -17.38 -6.78 -7.15
CA ARG A 372 -18.03 -5.57 -7.66
C ARG A 372 -19.10 -5.07 -6.69
N ASP A 373 -19.93 -5.96 -6.18
CA ASP A 373 -20.99 -5.61 -5.22
C ASP A 373 -20.44 -5.15 -3.88
N ILE A 374 -19.36 -5.77 -3.37
CA ILE A 374 -18.67 -5.30 -2.16
C ILE A 374 -18.08 -3.92 -2.37
N LEU A 375 -17.35 -3.71 -3.47
CA LEU A 375 -16.71 -2.44 -3.77
C LEU A 375 -17.76 -1.33 -3.93
N LYS A 376 -18.86 -1.59 -4.63
CA LYS A 376 -19.99 -0.65 -4.72
C LYS A 376 -20.56 -0.30 -3.34
N LYS A 377 -20.77 -1.29 -2.48
CA LYS A 377 -21.30 -1.08 -1.14
C LYS A 377 -20.32 -0.33 -0.23
N GLU A 378 -19.09 -0.79 -0.14
CA GLU A 378 -18.10 -0.36 0.83
C GLU A 378 -17.35 0.91 0.42
N LEU A 379 -17.39 1.27 -0.87
CA LEU A 379 -16.81 2.50 -1.42
C LEU A 379 -17.87 3.47 -1.96
N GLY A 380 -19.17 3.12 -1.92
CA GLY A 380 -20.26 3.98 -2.38
C GLY A 380 -20.26 4.21 -3.89
N LEU A 381 -19.77 3.25 -4.67
CA LEU A 381 -19.67 3.35 -6.13
C LEU A 381 -20.99 2.97 -6.82
N THR A 382 -21.20 3.58 -7.99
CA THR A 382 -22.26 3.23 -8.92
C THR A 382 -21.67 2.57 -10.17
N GLU A 383 -22.52 2.03 -11.05
CA GLU A 383 -22.05 1.50 -12.34
C GLU A 383 -21.37 2.55 -13.22
N GLN A 384 -21.63 3.85 -13.01
CA GLN A 384 -20.97 4.92 -13.77
C GLN A 384 -19.50 5.10 -13.37
N ASP A 385 -19.13 4.62 -12.19
CA ASP A 385 -17.78 4.73 -11.66
C ASP A 385 -16.90 3.54 -12.08
N ILE A 386 -17.48 2.53 -12.73
CA ILE A 386 -16.82 1.26 -13.04
C ILE A 386 -16.69 1.08 -14.55
N ILE A 387 -15.50 0.67 -15.01
CA ILE A 387 -15.23 0.31 -16.40
C ILE A 387 -14.74 -1.13 -16.43
N ASP A 388 -15.42 -1.95 -17.23
CA ASP A 388 -15.08 -3.35 -17.41
C ASP A 388 -14.01 -3.50 -18.52
N LEU A 389 -12.84 -4.03 -18.16
CA LEU A 389 -11.79 -4.38 -19.12
C LEU A 389 -11.91 -5.86 -19.51
N PRO A 390 -11.82 -6.21 -20.80
CA PRO A 390 -11.93 -7.59 -21.24
C PRO A 390 -10.75 -8.41 -20.71
N ALA A 391 -11.05 -9.41 -19.89
CA ALA A 391 -10.10 -10.37 -19.34
C ALA A 391 -10.56 -11.80 -19.64
N LEU A 392 -9.66 -12.77 -19.59
CA LEU A 392 -10.02 -14.18 -19.70
C LEU A 392 -9.07 -14.99 -18.82
N PHE A 393 -9.61 -16.01 -18.17
CA PHE A 393 -8.85 -16.86 -17.24
C PHE A 393 -8.95 -18.32 -17.64
N LYS A 394 -8.04 -19.14 -17.12
CA LYS A 394 -8.07 -20.59 -17.20
C LYS A 394 -8.02 -21.17 -15.79
N MET A 395 -8.89 -22.14 -15.53
CA MET A 395 -8.85 -22.89 -14.28
C MET A 395 -7.63 -23.82 -14.22
N ASP A 396 -6.94 -23.83 -13.08
CA ASP A 396 -5.85 -24.76 -12.74
C ASP A 396 -6.36 -26.02 -12.02
N GLU A 397 -5.44 -26.83 -11.52
CA GLU A 397 -5.73 -28.11 -10.86
C GLU A 397 -6.41 -27.92 -9.50
N ASP A 398 -6.14 -26.80 -8.81
CA ASP A 398 -6.73 -26.42 -7.53
C ASP A 398 -8.07 -25.67 -7.69
N ARG A 399 -8.59 -25.61 -8.93
CA ARG A 399 -9.81 -24.89 -9.32
C ARG A 399 -9.72 -23.36 -9.15
N GLN A 400 -8.50 -22.83 -9.22
CA GLN A 400 -8.21 -21.40 -9.17
C GLN A 400 -7.91 -20.84 -10.56
N ALA A 401 -8.04 -19.52 -10.70
CA ALA A 401 -7.86 -18.80 -11.95
C ALA A 401 -6.41 -18.34 -12.14
N ARG A 402 -5.87 -18.65 -13.32
CA ARG A 402 -4.71 -17.94 -13.90
C ARG A 402 -5.13 -17.17 -15.15
N ALA A 403 -4.50 -16.04 -15.43
CA ALA A 403 -4.77 -15.27 -16.64
C ALA A 403 -4.52 -16.11 -17.91
N TYR A 404 -5.45 -16.07 -18.85
CA TYR A 404 -5.35 -16.78 -20.14
C TYR A 404 -4.45 -16.02 -21.14
N PHE A 405 -4.50 -14.69 -21.07
CA PHE A 405 -3.61 -13.74 -21.73
C PHE A 405 -3.26 -12.63 -20.74
N PRO A 406 -2.21 -11.81 -20.98
CA PRO A 406 -1.77 -10.78 -20.04
C PRO A 406 -2.90 -9.92 -19.49
N ASN A 407 -3.00 -9.87 -18.16
CA ASN A 407 -4.13 -9.29 -17.47
C ASN A 407 -4.09 -7.76 -17.44
N MET A 408 -4.79 -7.12 -18.38
CA MET A 408 -4.69 -5.69 -18.64
C MET A 408 -5.05 -4.79 -17.44
N VAL A 409 -5.81 -5.25 -16.45
CA VAL A 409 -6.12 -4.44 -15.26
C VAL A 409 -4.90 -4.25 -14.35
N ASN A 410 -3.94 -5.17 -14.39
CA ASN A 410 -2.69 -5.16 -13.63
C ASN A 410 -1.67 -4.20 -14.27
N MET A 411 -2.03 -2.92 -14.35
CA MET A 411 -1.31 -1.86 -15.06
C MET A 411 -0.61 -0.89 -14.10
N ILE A 412 0.46 -0.24 -14.59
CA ILE A 412 1.06 0.90 -13.88
C ILE A 412 0.32 2.20 -14.24
N VAL A 413 -0.12 2.95 -13.21
CA VAL A 413 -0.88 4.20 -13.37
C VAL A 413 -0.01 5.40 -12.99
N LEU A 414 0.40 6.21 -13.97
CA LEU A 414 1.20 7.42 -13.78
C LEU A 414 0.41 8.66 -14.22
N ASP A 415 -0.46 9.15 -13.34
CA ASP A 415 -1.47 10.17 -13.66
C ASP A 415 -2.32 9.75 -14.88
N LYS A 416 -2.14 10.42 -16.02
CA LYS A 416 -2.87 10.13 -17.27
C LYS A 416 -2.21 9.04 -18.12
N ASP A 417 -0.94 8.73 -17.87
CA ASP A 417 -0.14 7.80 -18.67
C ASP A 417 -0.22 6.40 -18.06
N LEU A 418 -0.78 5.45 -18.81
CA LEU A 418 -1.03 4.08 -18.36
C LEU A 418 -0.06 3.11 -19.04
N GLY A 419 0.63 2.29 -18.25
CA GLY A 419 1.43 1.16 -18.74
C GLY A 419 0.66 -0.14 -18.58
N ILE A 420 -0.02 -0.55 -19.64
CA ILE A 420 -0.97 -1.66 -19.64
C ILE A 420 -0.26 -2.92 -20.15
N PRO A 421 -0.39 -4.10 -19.51
CA PRO A 421 0.11 -5.37 -20.05
C PRO A 421 -0.40 -5.60 -21.48
N LYS A 422 0.50 -5.93 -22.40
CA LYS A 422 0.13 -6.15 -23.80
C LYS A 422 -0.61 -7.49 -23.94
N PRO A 423 -1.89 -7.52 -24.36
CA PRO A 423 -2.71 -8.73 -24.27
C PRO A 423 -2.43 -9.75 -25.39
N PHE A 424 -1.73 -9.37 -26.46
CA PHE A 424 -1.50 -10.23 -27.65
C PHE A 424 -2.79 -10.89 -28.19
N GLY A 425 -3.90 -10.15 -28.17
CA GLY A 425 -5.21 -10.60 -28.63
C GLY A 425 -5.33 -10.85 -30.14
N PRO A 426 -6.53 -11.26 -30.58
CA PRO A 426 -6.81 -11.54 -31.98
C PRO A 426 -6.50 -10.32 -32.88
N GLN A 427 -5.80 -10.56 -33.98
CA GLN A 427 -5.48 -9.53 -34.96
C GLN A 427 -6.63 -9.36 -35.94
N VAL A 428 -7.26 -8.19 -35.91
CA VAL A 428 -8.30 -7.76 -36.86
C VAL A 428 -7.71 -6.58 -37.62
N GLU A 429 -7.59 -6.70 -38.95
CA GLU A 429 -6.94 -5.68 -39.79
C GLU A 429 -5.51 -5.33 -39.31
N GLU A 430 -4.75 -6.34 -38.87
CA GLU A 430 -3.38 -6.20 -38.31
C GLU A 430 -3.28 -5.36 -37.02
N VAL A 431 -4.40 -5.14 -36.33
CA VAL A 431 -4.45 -4.50 -35.01
C VAL A 431 -5.04 -5.46 -33.98
N CYS A 432 -4.51 -5.44 -32.76
CA CYS A 432 -5.06 -6.22 -31.65
C CYS A 432 -6.42 -5.67 -31.23
N CYS A 433 -7.49 -6.46 -31.39
CA CYS A 433 -8.84 -5.99 -31.06
C CYS A 433 -9.06 -5.70 -29.56
N LEU A 434 -8.30 -6.36 -28.68
CA LEU A 434 -8.31 -6.07 -27.23
C LEU A 434 -7.68 -4.71 -26.93
N GLU A 435 -6.53 -4.40 -27.53
CA GLU A 435 -5.88 -3.09 -27.36
C GLU A 435 -6.79 -1.96 -27.87
N THR A 436 -7.39 -2.14 -29.06
CA THR A 436 -8.35 -1.17 -29.61
C THR A 436 -9.55 -0.96 -28.71
N HIS A 437 -10.10 -2.03 -28.13
CA HIS A 437 -11.25 -1.94 -27.23
C HIS A 437 -10.89 -1.23 -25.92
N VAL A 438 -9.72 -1.51 -25.33
CA VAL A 438 -9.28 -0.80 -24.12
C VAL A 438 -9.04 0.68 -24.42
N ARG A 439 -8.45 1.02 -25.56
CA ARG A 439 -8.30 2.43 -25.99
C ARG A 439 -9.64 3.12 -26.12
N SER A 440 -10.65 2.49 -26.73
CA SER A 440 -11.97 3.09 -26.90
C SER A 440 -12.72 3.32 -25.58
N LEU A 441 -12.37 2.61 -24.52
CA LEU A 441 -12.89 2.83 -23.17
C LEU A 441 -12.16 3.96 -22.42
N LEU A 442 -10.82 4.00 -22.53
CA LEU A 442 -9.98 4.84 -21.65
C LEU A 442 -9.55 6.17 -22.28
N GLU A 443 -9.23 6.20 -23.57
CA GLU A 443 -8.76 7.42 -24.25
C GLU A 443 -9.80 8.56 -24.27
N PRO A 444 -11.12 8.29 -24.39
CA PRO A 444 -12.14 9.35 -24.25
C PRO A 444 -12.15 10.06 -22.89
N LEU A 445 -11.55 9.45 -21.86
CA LEU A 445 -11.38 10.08 -20.55
C LEU A 445 -10.13 10.97 -20.47
N GLY A 446 -9.33 11.04 -21.54
CA GLY A 446 -8.06 11.78 -21.59
C GLY A 446 -6.84 10.97 -21.15
N LEU A 447 -6.97 9.65 -21.05
CA LEU A 447 -5.88 8.73 -20.65
C LEU A 447 -5.05 8.31 -21.86
N CYS A 448 -3.75 8.08 -21.65
CA CYS A 448 -2.80 7.67 -22.67
C CYS A 448 -2.39 6.21 -22.44
N CYS A 449 -2.93 5.29 -23.25
CA CYS A 449 -2.64 3.87 -23.12
C CYS A 449 -1.33 3.48 -23.82
N THR A 450 -0.35 2.98 -23.06
CA THR A 450 0.90 2.37 -23.57
C THR A 450 0.87 0.88 -23.25
N PHE A 451 0.83 0.02 -24.27
CA PHE A 451 0.86 -1.43 -24.06
C PHE A 451 2.32 -1.92 -23.97
N ILE A 452 2.66 -2.58 -22.87
CA ILE A 452 4.01 -3.03 -22.52
C ILE A 452 4.07 -4.56 -22.68
N ASP A 453 5.05 -5.05 -23.44
CA ASP A 453 5.34 -6.48 -23.57
C ASP A 453 6.07 -6.99 -22.34
N ASP A 454 5.32 -7.65 -21.47
CA ASP A 454 5.78 -8.31 -20.27
C ASP A 454 5.77 -9.84 -20.41
N ILE A 455 5.36 -10.40 -21.54
CA ILE A 455 4.90 -11.80 -21.57
C ILE A 455 6.02 -12.79 -21.27
N SER A 456 7.23 -12.50 -21.76
CA SER A 456 8.37 -13.39 -21.55
C SER A 456 8.99 -13.25 -20.17
N ALA A 457 8.79 -12.11 -19.50
CA ALA A 457 9.42 -11.80 -18.23
C ALA A 457 8.45 -11.86 -17.05
N TYR A 458 7.14 -11.71 -17.22
CA TYR A 458 6.20 -11.63 -16.10
C TYR A 458 5.04 -12.59 -16.31
N HIS A 459 4.29 -12.49 -17.41
CA HIS A 459 3.08 -13.29 -17.63
C HIS A 459 3.31 -14.81 -17.50
N LYS A 460 4.43 -15.32 -18.04
CA LYS A 460 4.82 -16.75 -17.91
C LYS A 460 4.99 -17.22 -16.46
N PHE A 461 5.18 -16.29 -15.53
CA PHE A 461 5.36 -16.51 -14.11
C PHE A 461 4.15 -16.04 -13.29
N LEU A 462 2.98 -15.93 -13.92
CA LEU A 462 1.69 -15.60 -13.29
C LEU A 462 1.58 -14.18 -12.70
N GLY A 463 2.25 -13.19 -13.29
CA GLY A 463 2.06 -11.77 -12.94
C GLY A 463 2.27 -10.86 -14.14
N GLU A 464 1.95 -9.57 -14.04
CA GLU A 464 2.04 -8.63 -15.16
C GLU A 464 2.84 -7.36 -14.80
N VAL A 465 2.68 -6.28 -15.56
CA VAL A 465 3.36 -4.98 -15.36
C VAL A 465 3.28 -4.47 -13.92
N HIS A 466 2.09 -4.44 -13.30
CA HIS A 466 1.93 -3.92 -11.94
C HIS A 466 2.67 -4.78 -10.92
N CYS A 467 2.52 -6.12 -10.95
CA CYS A 467 3.28 -7.02 -10.06
C CYS A 467 4.81 -6.84 -10.17
N GLY A 468 5.30 -6.46 -11.36
CA GLY A 468 6.72 -6.23 -11.63
C GLY A 468 7.26 -4.83 -11.32
N THR A 469 6.40 -3.89 -10.92
CA THR A 469 6.75 -2.48 -10.66
C THR A 469 6.16 -2.03 -9.32
N ASN A 470 6.61 -0.91 -8.78
CA ASN A 470 5.96 -0.30 -7.61
C ASN A 470 6.13 1.22 -7.68
N VAL A 471 5.15 2.00 -7.23
CA VAL A 471 5.13 3.46 -7.42
C VAL A 471 5.02 4.18 -6.07
N ARG A 472 6.05 4.97 -5.75
CA ARG A 472 5.96 5.94 -4.65
C ARG A 472 5.23 7.18 -5.13
N ARG A 473 4.21 7.61 -4.40
CA ARG A 473 3.35 8.76 -4.75
C ARG A 473 3.45 9.89 -3.73
N LYS A 474 2.91 11.06 -4.09
CA LYS A 474 2.75 12.17 -3.15
C LYS A 474 1.75 11.79 -2.04
N PRO A 475 1.99 12.17 -0.78
CA PRO A 475 0.99 12.07 0.28
C PRO A 475 -0.29 12.86 -0.03
N PHE A 476 -1.38 12.51 0.65
CA PHE A 476 -2.60 13.31 0.62
C PHE A 476 -2.35 14.73 1.16
N THR A 477 -3.08 15.71 0.62
CA THR A 477 -3.09 17.07 1.17
C THR A 477 -3.97 17.17 2.41
N PHE A 478 -5.01 16.34 2.50
CA PHE A 478 -5.85 16.20 3.69
C PHE A 478 -5.04 15.62 4.84
N LYS A 479 -5.15 16.24 6.03
CA LYS A 479 -4.41 15.81 7.23
C LYS A 479 -5.20 14.76 7.99
N TRP A 480 -4.57 13.62 8.25
CA TRP A 480 -5.24 12.46 8.85
C TRP A 480 -5.89 12.77 10.20
N TRP A 481 -5.32 13.68 11.00
CA TRP A 481 -5.87 14.09 12.29
C TRP A 481 -7.11 14.98 12.19
N HIS A 482 -7.54 15.39 10.98
CA HIS A 482 -8.83 16.04 10.74
C HIS A 482 -9.93 15.04 10.39
N MET A 483 -9.61 13.76 10.18
CA MET A 483 -10.61 12.72 10.00
C MET A 483 -11.26 12.36 11.35
N VAL A 484 -12.52 11.96 11.30
CA VAL A 484 -13.21 11.29 12.41
C VAL A 484 -13.40 9.83 11.99
N PRO A 485 -12.51 8.90 12.44
CA PRO A 485 -12.44 7.53 11.93
C PRO A 485 -13.70 6.69 12.04
#